data_AF-W2TK33-F1
#
_entry.id   AF-W2TK33-F1
#
_cell.length_a   1.000
_cell.length_b   1.000
_cell.length_c   1.000
_cell.angle_alpha   90.00
_cell.angle_beta   90.00
_cell.angle_gamma   90.00
#
_symmetry.space_group_name_H-M   'P 1'
#
loop_
_entity.id
_entity.type
_entity.pdbx_description
1 polymer ?
#
loop_
_entity_poly.entity_id
_entity_poly.type
_entity_poly.pdbx_seq_one_letter_code
_entity_poly.pdbx_strand_id
1 'polypeptide(L)'
;MTIPYINIYRHFTVNLVPFGPEAGDLKVNPGMLTSGQTIDLHMFFPFYGGLYNYTTISVNGYLAFATVLDQGPTINVGPQSTDWPRQQDPAMIAPYLCKQQIPQSGNPALRAGIFYRLILRQSLFGRESGSNMNLGGTMQSSSFFGQSAAQACPGTPDSYARCDAQSDYFLDEMMRWIQDGVAGGSMFRADAALVVTWHNTASAIAGRSDIDAGQSATYQAIWLTDQPGRLSYVILNYDRLGFDAQDVRANSRLGRCRALFNGGNHTGIVEVDPTQPYKNSPKILAQRSGVPDVVRGRYMFRVDDIVRPAGCSNKTGGTYPMMIYPNIVNMLGEMSVDVNAMCLDRSQTYILMIEEREVATCNILNAAIARCNLPKIYDWGTKTVYFQPQTGFANDDKAFVGYIYFVPPTLDPQRLDIGNLYEWYKNPMTSSLMPISWYPRNFTNPELFNTLNQMGPRISDDALYGVQLGLYVIGYREYKDDEIKKFRPEHRTLARLATYTNRNGFDYRWRPQEEVINLNQVQQWYMTDWERWNTLYTYRVGYFKLAPIRPNDLNGTELLSGLVSAPISLHWLWSPEDNRFGQSTFSQQERDQRTEFVSRKSMEMCHDW
;
A
#
# COMPACT_ATOMS: atom_id res chain seq x y z
N MET A 1 -6.11 44.99 3.92
CA MET A 1 -5.72 43.57 4.08
C MET A 1 -6.94 42.74 3.80
N THR A 2 -7.07 42.30 2.56
CA THR A 2 -8.21 41.58 2.01
C THR A 2 -7.83 40.10 1.89
N ILE A 3 -8.55 39.25 2.61
CA ILE A 3 -8.47 37.79 2.55
C ILE A 3 -9.12 37.35 1.23
N PRO A 4 -8.46 36.62 0.32
CA PRO A 4 -9.13 36.16 -0.88
C PRO A 4 -9.75 34.77 -0.68
N TYR A 5 -11.09 34.77 -0.60
CA TYR A 5 -12.03 33.84 -1.24
C TYR A 5 -11.72 32.33 -1.22
N ILE A 6 -12.20 31.65 -0.18
CA ILE A 6 -12.70 30.26 -0.27
C ILE A 6 -14.23 30.35 -0.21
N ASN A 7 -14.89 30.10 -1.35
CA ASN A 7 -16.26 29.64 -1.52
C ASN A 7 -16.81 30.22 -2.82
N ILE A 8 -16.91 29.40 -3.86
CA ILE A 8 -17.99 29.33 -4.85
C ILE A 8 -17.68 28.06 -5.66
N TYR A 9 -18.36 26.93 -5.36
CA TYR A 9 -19.05 26.07 -6.32
C TYR A 9 -19.89 25.01 -5.54
N ARG A 10 -21.10 24.80 -6.05
CA ARG A 10 -22.30 24.23 -5.40
C ARG A 10 -22.28 22.70 -5.20
N HIS A 11 -22.92 22.27 -4.12
CA HIS A 11 -23.68 21.01 -3.94
C HIS A 11 -23.09 19.67 -4.44
N PHE A 12 -21.89 19.30 -4.00
CA PHE A 12 -21.56 17.89 -3.82
C PHE A 12 -21.59 17.56 -2.32
N THR A 13 -22.25 16.45 -1.97
CA THR A 13 -22.21 15.93 -0.61
C THR A 13 -20.77 15.54 -0.28
N VAL A 14 -20.33 15.86 0.95
CA VAL A 14 -18.92 15.84 1.43
C VAL A 14 -18.15 14.51 1.19
N ASN A 15 -18.84 13.45 0.76
CA ASN A 15 -18.28 12.10 0.64
C ASN A 15 -17.89 11.66 -0.79
N LEU A 16 -18.54 12.17 -1.84
CA LEU A 16 -18.35 11.69 -3.22
C LEU A 16 -17.22 12.48 -3.91
N VAL A 17 -16.48 11.84 -4.84
CA VAL A 17 -15.66 12.64 -5.77
C VAL A 17 -16.56 13.40 -6.75
N PRO A 18 -16.12 14.55 -7.29
CA PRO A 18 -16.87 15.27 -8.31
C PRO A 18 -17.28 14.34 -9.45
N PHE A 19 -18.55 14.43 -9.85
CA PHE A 19 -19.15 13.58 -10.88
C PHE A 19 -20.16 14.38 -11.71
N GLY A 20 -20.63 13.80 -12.82
CA GLY A 20 -21.57 14.41 -13.74
C GLY A 20 -20.90 15.12 -14.92
N PRO A 21 -21.69 15.72 -15.83
CA PRO A 21 -21.18 16.34 -17.06
C PRO A 21 -20.14 17.44 -16.78
N GLU A 22 -20.32 18.20 -15.70
CA GLU A 22 -19.39 19.23 -15.22
C GLU A 22 -18.01 18.67 -14.84
N ALA A 23 -17.95 17.42 -14.40
CA ALA A 23 -16.73 16.72 -14.05
C ALA A 23 -16.21 15.83 -15.20
N GLY A 24 -16.82 15.96 -16.39
CA GLY A 24 -16.45 15.24 -17.60
C GLY A 24 -17.06 13.85 -17.78
N ASP A 25 -18.03 13.47 -16.93
CA ASP A 25 -18.64 12.14 -16.99
C ASP A 25 -19.65 12.04 -18.14
N LEU A 26 -19.70 10.85 -18.75
CA LEU A 26 -20.81 10.46 -19.62
C LEU A 26 -21.92 9.83 -18.79
N LYS A 27 -23.16 10.04 -19.24
CA LYS A 27 -24.34 9.37 -18.68
C LYS A 27 -24.58 8.07 -19.43
N VAL A 28 -24.88 6.99 -18.70
CA VAL A 28 -25.28 5.72 -19.32
C VAL A 28 -26.48 5.93 -20.24
N ASN A 29 -26.41 5.38 -21.45
CA ASN A 29 -27.45 5.52 -22.46
C ASN A 29 -28.78 4.96 -21.92
N PRO A 30 -29.91 5.70 -22.00
CA PRO A 30 -31.23 5.20 -21.62
C PRO A 30 -31.59 3.83 -22.22
N GLY A 31 -31.16 3.53 -23.45
CA GLY A 31 -31.40 2.24 -24.10
C GLY A 31 -30.60 1.06 -23.50
N MET A 32 -29.53 1.36 -22.75
CA MET A 32 -28.63 0.38 -22.13
C MET A 32 -28.92 0.20 -20.63
N LEU A 33 -29.96 0.82 -20.09
CA LEU A 33 -30.28 0.70 -18.65
C LEU A 33 -30.64 -0.73 -18.24
N THR A 34 -31.23 -1.52 -19.14
CA THR A 34 -31.60 -2.92 -18.87
C THR A 34 -30.43 -3.88 -19.08
N SER A 35 -29.76 -3.80 -20.24
CA SER A 35 -28.65 -4.71 -20.59
C SER A 35 -27.32 -4.35 -19.94
N GLY A 36 -27.20 -3.14 -19.39
CA GLY A 36 -25.94 -2.53 -19.02
C GLY A 36 -25.22 -1.91 -20.22
N GLN A 37 -24.32 -0.99 -19.94
CA GLN A 37 -23.45 -0.36 -20.93
C GLN A 37 -22.02 -0.86 -20.78
N THR A 38 -21.52 -1.52 -21.83
CA THR A 38 -20.14 -1.98 -21.89
C THR A 38 -19.22 -0.88 -22.40
N ILE A 39 -18.08 -0.70 -21.74
CA ILE A 39 -17.02 0.25 -22.09
C ILE A 39 -15.66 -0.45 -22.12
N ASP A 40 -14.74 0.09 -22.91
CA ASP A 40 -13.33 -0.29 -22.91
C ASP A 40 -12.60 0.47 -21.79
N LEU A 41 -11.66 -0.18 -21.13
CA LEU A 41 -10.85 0.41 -20.06
C LEU A 41 -9.50 0.94 -20.57
N HIS A 42 -9.12 0.60 -21.80
CA HIS A 42 -7.86 0.98 -22.46
C HIS A 42 -6.58 0.69 -21.65
N MET A 43 -6.72 -0.10 -20.58
CA MET A 43 -5.70 -0.62 -19.69
C MET A 43 -6.27 -1.87 -19.01
N PHE A 44 -5.39 -2.75 -18.52
CA PHE A 44 -5.81 -3.87 -17.69
C PHE A 44 -6.04 -3.42 -16.25
N PHE A 45 -7.22 -3.70 -15.73
CA PHE A 45 -7.54 -3.57 -14.33
C PHE A 45 -7.58 -4.98 -13.70
N PRO A 46 -6.64 -5.30 -12.79
CA PRO A 46 -6.62 -6.58 -12.10
C PRO A 46 -7.83 -6.73 -11.17
N PHE A 47 -8.45 -7.91 -11.18
CA PHE A 47 -9.50 -8.28 -10.24
C PHE A 47 -9.59 -9.81 -10.07
N TYR A 48 -9.45 -10.32 -8.85
CA TYR A 48 -9.44 -11.77 -8.55
C TYR A 48 -8.45 -12.57 -9.43
N GLY A 49 -7.26 -12.02 -9.69
CA GLY A 49 -6.23 -12.60 -10.55
C GLY A 49 -6.50 -12.48 -12.05
N GLY A 50 -7.70 -12.05 -12.46
CA GLY A 50 -8.03 -11.73 -13.85
C GLY A 50 -7.54 -10.34 -14.25
N LEU A 51 -7.21 -10.16 -15.53
CA LEU A 51 -6.83 -8.87 -16.12
C LEU A 51 -7.95 -8.41 -17.06
N TYR A 52 -8.75 -7.43 -16.63
CA TYR A 52 -9.90 -6.97 -17.39
C TYR A 52 -9.59 -5.68 -18.14
N ASN A 53 -9.88 -5.65 -19.44
CA ASN A 53 -9.77 -4.47 -20.29
C ASN A 53 -11.13 -3.87 -20.67
N TYR A 54 -12.22 -4.39 -20.10
CA TYR A 54 -13.57 -3.87 -20.32
C TYR A 54 -14.41 -4.02 -19.06
N THR A 55 -15.52 -3.30 -18.99
CA THR A 55 -16.55 -3.54 -17.96
C THR A 55 -17.93 -3.19 -18.47
N THR A 56 -18.94 -3.88 -17.94
CA THR A 56 -20.36 -3.57 -18.15
C THR A 56 -20.93 -2.88 -16.92
N ILE A 57 -21.35 -1.63 -17.10
CA ILE A 57 -21.98 -0.80 -16.06
C ILE A 57 -23.49 -1.06 -16.07
N SER A 58 -24.04 -1.57 -14.95
CA SER A 58 -25.46 -1.89 -14.84
C SER A 58 -26.23 -0.90 -13.96
N VAL A 59 -27.51 -0.68 -14.26
CA VAL A 59 -28.44 0.04 -13.36
C VAL A 59 -28.58 -0.66 -12.01
N ASN A 60 -28.39 -1.96 -11.96
CA ASN A 60 -28.56 -2.79 -10.78
C ASN A 60 -27.40 -2.70 -9.77
N GLY A 61 -26.55 -1.66 -9.89
CA GLY A 61 -25.52 -1.32 -8.93
C GLY A 61 -24.28 -2.21 -8.95
N TYR A 62 -23.85 -2.62 -10.14
CA TYR A 62 -22.63 -3.40 -10.34
C TYR A 62 -21.86 -3.03 -11.61
N LEU A 63 -20.57 -3.36 -11.59
CA LEU A 63 -19.63 -3.41 -12.70
C LEU A 63 -19.32 -4.89 -12.95
N ALA A 64 -19.68 -5.42 -14.12
CA ALA A 64 -19.48 -6.82 -14.45
C ALA A 64 -18.44 -7.02 -15.54
N PHE A 65 -17.79 -8.19 -15.50
CA PHE A 65 -16.77 -8.60 -16.48
C PHE A 65 -17.16 -9.87 -17.23
N ALA A 66 -18.44 -10.23 -17.13
CA ALA A 66 -19.08 -11.36 -17.78
C ALA A 66 -20.59 -11.08 -17.85
N THR A 67 -21.30 -11.89 -18.63
CA THR A 67 -22.76 -11.83 -18.70
C THR A 67 -23.39 -12.12 -17.34
N VAL A 68 -24.28 -11.24 -16.89
CA VAL A 68 -25.00 -11.41 -15.63
C VAL A 68 -26.42 -11.89 -15.92
N LEU A 69 -26.78 -13.03 -15.34
CA LEU A 69 -28.16 -13.51 -15.33
C LEU A 69 -28.93 -12.77 -14.24
N ASP A 70 -29.79 -11.85 -14.66
CA ASP A 70 -30.58 -11.01 -13.77
C ASP A 70 -32.06 -11.41 -13.74
N GLN A 71 -32.38 -12.64 -14.16
CA GLN A 71 -33.75 -13.17 -14.12
C GLN A 71 -34.20 -13.42 -12.67
N GLY A 72 -35.31 -12.79 -12.28
CA GLY A 72 -35.90 -12.94 -10.95
C GLY A 72 -35.77 -11.71 -10.04
N PRO A 73 -36.28 -11.81 -8.79
CA PRO A 73 -36.29 -10.69 -7.84
C PRO A 73 -34.92 -10.40 -7.22
N THR A 74 -34.01 -11.38 -7.24
CA THR A 74 -32.65 -11.28 -6.70
C THR A 74 -31.62 -11.65 -7.76
N ILE A 75 -30.52 -10.91 -7.80
CA ILE A 75 -29.37 -11.25 -8.64
C ILE A 75 -28.49 -12.19 -7.81
N ASN A 76 -28.41 -13.44 -8.24
CA ASN A 76 -27.69 -14.49 -7.53
C ASN A 76 -26.24 -14.57 -8.02
N VAL A 77 -25.30 -14.57 -7.07
CA VAL A 77 -23.86 -14.60 -7.34
C VAL A 77 -23.14 -15.42 -6.27
N GLY A 78 -22.04 -16.04 -6.67
CA GLY A 78 -21.16 -16.81 -5.81
C GLY A 78 -21.61 -18.25 -5.54
N PRO A 79 -20.78 -19.02 -4.82
CA PRO A 79 -20.91 -20.48 -4.71
C PRO A 79 -22.14 -20.95 -3.93
N GLN A 80 -22.70 -20.10 -3.07
CA GLN A 80 -23.87 -20.45 -2.27
C GLN A 80 -25.20 -20.24 -3.00
N SER A 81 -25.19 -19.52 -4.12
CA SER A 81 -26.41 -19.07 -4.81
C SER A 81 -26.46 -19.43 -6.30
N THR A 82 -25.40 -20.04 -6.84
CA THR A 82 -25.30 -20.45 -8.24
C THR A 82 -24.73 -21.86 -8.35
N ASP A 83 -25.16 -22.63 -9.35
CA ASP A 83 -24.67 -23.99 -9.65
C ASP A 83 -23.67 -23.97 -10.81
N TRP A 84 -22.48 -23.40 -10.61
CA TRP A 84 -21.43 -23.35 -11.65
C TRP A 84 -20.83 -24.75 -11.89
N PRO A 85 -20.62 -25.19 -13.16
CA PRO A 85 -20.72 -24.42 -14.40
C PRO A 85 -22.08 -24.47 -15.13
N ARG A 86 -23.11 -25.11 -14.55
CA ARG A 86 -24.45 -25.19 -15.17
C ARG A 86 -25.15 -23.84 -15.23
N GLN A 87 -24.96 -23.03 -14.19
CA GLN A 87 -25.38 -21.64 -14.10
C GLN A 87 -24.15 -20.73 -14.09
N GLN A 88 -24.22 -19.64 -14.85
CA GLN A 88 -23.14 -18.65 -14.89
C GLN A 88 -22.98 -17.96 -13.53
N ASP A 89 -21.73 -17.84 -13.09
CA ASP A 89 -21.34 -17.06 -11.90
C ASP A 89 -20.41 -15.92 -12.36
N PRO A 90 -20.95 -14.72 -12.64
CA PRO A 90 -20.19 -13.63 -13.24
C PRO A 90 -19.25 -12.94 -12.24
N ALA A 91 -18.03 -12.65 -12.69
CA ALA A 91 -17.12 -11.77 -11.96
C ALA A 91 -17.66 -10.33 -11.97
N MET A 92 -17.74 -9.70 -10.79
CA MET A 92 -18.25 -8.34 -10.65
C MET A 92 -17.78 -7.61 -9.40
N ILE A 93 -17.72 -6.29 -9.50
CA ILE A 93 -17.66 -5.35 -8.38
C ILE A 93 -19.08 -4.80 -8.20
N ALA A 94 -19.72 -5.07 -7.07
CA ALA A 94 -21.09 -4.65 -6.82
C ALA A 94 -21.18 -3.76 -5.58
N PRO A 95 -21.03 -2.42 -5.74
CA PRO A 95 -21.19 -1.49 -4.62
C PRO A 95 -22.59 -1.58 -4.01
N TYR A 96 -23.62 -1.86 -4.81
CA TYR A 96 -24.98 -2.03 -4.30
C TYR A 96 -25.83 -2.89 -5.23
N LEU A 97 -25.59 -4.21 -5.22
CA LEU A 97 -26.30 -5.21 -5.99
C LEU A 97 -27.78 -5.27 -5.59
N CYS A 98 -28.65 -4.65 -6.38
CA CYS A 98 -30.10 -4.71 -6.22
C CYS A 98 -30.78 -4.56 -7.57
N LYS A 99 -32.04 -5.00 -7.67
CA LYS A 99 -32.91 -4.55 -8.77
C LYS A 99 -33.26 -3.08 -8.59
N GLN A 100 -32.75 -2.22 -9.47
CA GLN A 100 -32.89 -0.77 -9.39
C GLN A 100 -33.52 -0.21 -10.66
N GLN A 101 -34.04 1.01 -10.55
CA GLN A 101 -34.52 1.81 -11.66
C GLN A 101 -34.02 3.24 -11.53
N ILE A 102 -33.95 3.94 -12.66
CA ILE A 102 -33.72 5.38 -12.70
C ILE A 102 -35.09 6.05 -12.77
N PRO A 103 -35.50 6.81 -11.73
CA PRO A 103 -36.77 7.54 -11.75
C PRO A 103 -36.86 8.43 -12.99
N GLN A 104 -37.82 8.16 -13.88
CA GLN A 104 -38.08 8.98 -15.06
C GLN A 104 -39.09 10.10 -14.79
N SER A 105 -39.92 9.92 -13.76
CA SER A 105 -40.96 10.87 -13.34
C SER A 105 -40.79 11.20 -11.85
N GLY A 106 -40.60 12.49 -11.56
CA GLY A 106 -40.29 13.02 -10.23
C GLY A 106 -40.00 14.52 -10.30
N ASN A 107 -39.62 15.14 -9.17
CA ASN A 107 -39.22 16.54 -9.15
C ASN A 107 -38.07 16.79 -10.16
N PRO A 108 -38.22 17.65 -11.19
CA PRO A 108 -37.17 17.96 -12.17
C PRO A 108 -35.86 18.44 -11.57
N ALA A 109 -35.87 18.89 -10.30
CA ALA A 109 -34.68 19.25 -9.55
C ALA A 109 -33.79 18.05 -9.18
N LEU A 110 -34.33 16.82 -9.13
CA LEU A 110 -33.58 15.60 -8.81
C LEU A 110 -33.00 15.00 -10.10
N ARG A 111 -31.79 15.42 -10.46
CA ARG A 111 -31.01 14.74 -11.51
C ARG A 111 -30.86 13.26 -11.12
N ALA A 112 -31.23 12.33 -11.98
CA ALA A 112 -31.03 10.90 -11.76
C ALA A 112 -30.30 10.28 -12.96
N GLY A 113 -29.38 9.36 -12.68
CA GLY A 113 -28.50 8.83 -13.70
C GLY A 113 -27.39 7.96 -13.17
N ILE A 114 -26.77 7.24 -14.09
CA ILE A 114 -25.49 6.58 -13.85
C ILE A 114 -24.47 7.36 -14.67
N PHE A 115 -23.45 7.88 -14.00
CA PHE A 115 -22.41 8.70 -14.59
C PHE A 115 -21.09 7.96 -14.49
N TYR A 116 -20.28 8.02 -15.55
CA TYR A 116 -19.00 7.33 -15.56
C TYR A 116 -17.93 8.10 -16.35
N ARG A 117 -16.68 7.92 -15.95
CA ARG A 117 -15.49 8.35 -16.70
C ARG A 117 -14.32 7.41 -16.45
N LEU A 118 -13.47 7.28 -17.45
CA LEU A 118 -12.17 6.63 -17.36
C LEU A 118 -11.10 7.73 -17.31
N ILE A 119 -10.17 7.60 -16.37
CA ILE A 119 -9.10 8.55 -16.11
C ILE A 119 -7.79 7.80 -16.30
N LEU A 120 -6.90 8.35 -17.12
CA LEU A 120 -5.62 7.77 -17.49
C LEU A 120 -4.54 8.81 -17.26
N ARG A 121 -3.43 8.41 -16.65
CA ARG A 121 -2.29 9.29 -16.39
C ARG A 121 -1.63 9.72 -17.70
N GLN A 122 -1.19 10.98 -17.79
CA GLN A 122 -0.55 11.51 -19.01
C GLN A 122 0.72 10.74 -19.39
N SER A 123 1.48 10.25 -18.39
CA SER A 123 2.72 9.48 -18.59
C SER A 123 2.54 8.18 -19.38
N LEU A 124 1.32 7.64 -19.48
CA LEU A 124 1.04 6.46 -20.29
C LEU A 124 1.19 6.72 -21.80
N PHE A 125 1.08 7.98 -22.22
CA PHE A 125 1.11 8.38 -23.62
C PHE A 125 2.43 9.05 -24.00
N GLY A 126 3.51 8.79 -23.25
CA GLY A 126 4.83 9.40 -23.47
C GLY A 126 4.88 10.90 -23.14
N ARG A 127 3.86 11.44 -22.47
CA ARG A 127 3.84 12.82 -21.96
C ARG A 127 4.30 12.81 -20.51
N GLU A 128 5.45 13.39 -20.20
CA GLU A 128 5.95 13.42 -18.80
C GLU A 128 4.89 14.02 -17.86
N SER A 129 4.40 13.19 -16.93
CA SER A 129 3.59 13.64 -15.79
C SER A 129 4.43 14.63 -14.99
N GLY A 130 3.96 15.88 -14.85
CA GLY A 130 4.64 16.90 -14.06
C GLY A 130 5.52 17.91 -14.82
N SER A 131 5.50 17.93 -16.16
CA SER A 131 6.22 18.95 -16.97
C SER A 131 5.76 20.41 -16.77
N ASN A 132 4.91 20.69 -15.78
CA ASN A 132 4.42 22.03 -15.43
C ASN A 132 4.44 22.36 -13.93
N MET A 133 5.31 21.76 -13.12
CA MET A 133 5.69 22.36 -11.83
C MET A 133 6.88 23.31 -12.01
N ASN A 134 6.66 24.40 -12.75
CA ASN A 134 7.58 25.52 -12.84
C ASN A 134 7.37 26.43 -11.62
N LEU A 135 7.84 25.99 -10.45
CA LEU A 135 7.93 26.83 -9.26
C LEU A 135 9.22 27.68 -9.34
N GLY A 136 9.20 28.73 -10.18
CA GLY A 136 10.23 29.78 -10.13
C GLY A 136 10.89 30.25 -11.43
N GLY A 137 10.38 29.89 -12.62
CA GLY A 137 10.94 30.36 -13.90
C GLY A 137 9.94 31.16 -14.73
N THR A 138 10.35 32.33 -15.22
CA THR A 138 9.55 33.23 -16.09
C THR A 138 8.94 32.49 -17.28
N MET A 139 7.63 32.68 -17.48
CA MET A 139 6.83 32.14 -18.57
C MET A 139 7.49 32.35 -19.94
N GLN A 140 7.93 31.26 -20.56
CA GLN A 140 7.94 31.16 -22.02
C GLN A 140 7.03 30.00 -22.39
N SER A 141 5.82 30.38 -22.82
CA SER A 141 4.77 29.51 -23.32
C SER A 141 5.28 28.66 -24.49
N SER A 142 5.29 27.34 -24.35
CA SER A 142 5.32 26.47 -25.53
C SER A 142 3.88 26.24 -26.01
N SER A 143 3.67 26.42 -27.30
CA SER A 143 2.37 26.48 -27.99
C SER A 143 1.64 25.13 -28.10
N PHE A 144 1.92 24.18 -27.20
CA PHE A 144 1.47 22.79 -27.23
C PHE A 144 0.57 22.41 -26.02
N PHE A 145 0.39 23.31 -25.05
CA PHE A 145 -0.29 23.06 -23.77
C PHE A 145 -1.85 23.12 -23.80
N GLY A 146 -2.48 22.77 -24.92
CA GLY A 146 -3.88 23.12 -25.19
C GLY A 146 -4.87 21.97 -25.40
N GLN A 147 -4.67 20.76 -24.85
CA GLN A 147 -5.77 19.78 -24.91
C GLN A 147 -6.89 20.20 -23.95
N SER A 148 -7.98 20.72 -24.51
CA SER A 148 -9.20 20.96 -23.75
C SER A 148 -9.72 19.65 -23.16
N ALA A 149 -10.41 19.71 -22.01
CA ALA A 149 -11.06 18.56 -21.39
C ALA A 149 -12.05 17.81 -22.34
N ALA A 150 -12.38 18.36 -23.50
CA ALA A 150 -13.23 17.72 -24.52
C ALA A 150 -12.48 16.84 -25.52
N GLN A 151 -11.14 16.84 -25.53
CA GLN A 151 -10.34 16.04 -26.46
C GLN A 151 -10.08 14.65 -25.89
N ALA A 152 -10.44 13.61 -26.65
CA ALA A 152 -10.18 12.22 -26.28
C ALA A 152 -8.67 11.94 -26.18
N CYS A 153 -8.31 10.96 -25.35
CA CYS A 153 -6.93 10.53 -25.22
C CYS A 153 -6.39 9.97 -26.54
N PRO A 154 -5.08 10.12 -26.82
CA PRO A 154 -4.49 9.50 -27.98
C PRO A 154 -4.76 7.98 -27.99
N GLY A 155 -5.35 7.47 -29.07
CA GLY A 155 -5.67 6.05 -29.20
C GLY A 155 -6.97 5.59 -28.51
N THR A 156 -7.71 6.49 -27.85
CA THR A 156 -9.04 6.20 -27.32
C THR A 156 -10.09 6.85 -28.22
N PRO A 157 -10.94 6.09 -28.93
CA PRO A 157 -11.96 6.67 -29.80
C PRO A 157 -13.10 7.34 -29.00
N ASP A 158 -13.20 7.02 -27.71
CA ASP A 158 -14.32 7.40 -26.86
C ASP A 158 -14.05 8.65 -26.02
N SER A 159 -15.10 9.46 -25.81
CA SER A 159 -15.03 10.73 -25.06
C SER A 159 -15.08 10.58 -23.53
N TYR A 160 -15.34 9.37 -23.01
CA TYR A 160 -15.33 9.12 -21.56
C TYR A 160 -13.92 8.91 -20.99
N ALA A 161 -12.91 8.69 -21.84
CA ALA A 161 -11.52 8.57 -21.42
C ALA A 161 -10.85 9.95 -21.35
N ARG A 162 -10.16 10.22 -20.23
CA ARG A 162 -9.53 11.51 -19.92
C ARG A 162 -8.07 11.32 -19.50
N CYS A 163 -7.20 12.20 -19.97
CA CYS A 163 -5.75 12.19 -19.71
C CYS A 163 -5.16 13.60 -19.82
N ASP A 164 -5.84 14.54 -19.18
CA ASP A 164 -5.40 15.93 -19.02
C ASP A 164 -4.69 16.12 -17.67
N ALA A 165 -4.27 17.35 -17.36
CA ALA A 165 -3.62 17.66 -16.08
C ALA A 165 -4.56 17.42 -14.87
N GLN A 166 -5.88 17.56 -15.07
CA GLN A 166 -6.87 17.28 -14.02
C GLN A 166 -6.96 15.78 -13.71
N SER A 167 -6.71 14.95 -14.71
CA SER A 167 -6.63 13.49 -14.57
C SER A 167 -5.45 13.09 -13.67
N ASP A 168 -4.27 13.66 -13.88
CA ASP A 168 -3.09 13.43 -13.02
C ASP A 168 -3.37 13.90 -11.58
N TYR A 169 -3.95 15.10 -11.39
CA TYR A 169 -4.33 15.60 -10.06
C TYR A 169 -5.33 14.67 -9.36
N PHE A 170 -6.34 14.18 -10.08
CA PHE A 170 -7.33 13.25 -9.54
C PHE A 170 -6.69 11.95 -9.09
N LEU A 171 -5.83 11.35 -9.93
CA LEU A 171 -5.12 10.11 -9.59
C LEU A 171 -4.21 10.31 -8.38
N ASP A 172 -3.54 11.45 -8.27
CA ASP A 172 -2.73 11.81 -7.12
C ASP A 172 -3.57 11.95 -5.84
N GLU A 173 -4.76 12.55 -5.92
CA GLU A 173 -5.70 12.60 -4.79
C GLU A 173 -6.15 11.20 -4.35
N MET A 174 -6.49 10.32 -5.30
CA MET A 174 -6.88 8.94 -4.98
C MET A 174 -5.74 8.14 -4.38
N MET A 175 -4.51 8.34 -4.85
CA MET A 175 -3.32 7.74 -4.22
C MET A 175 -3.17 8.16 -2.78
N ARG A 176 -3.36 9.45 -2.46
CA ARG A 176 -3.29 9.93 -1.06
C ARG A 176 -4.33 9.24 -0.17
N TRP A 177 -5.54 9.02 -0.68
CA TRP A 177 -6.57 8.29 0.06
C TRP A 177 -6.17 6.84 0.32
N ILE A 178 -5.62 6.15 -0.68
CA ILE A 178 -5.11 4.77 -0.52
C ILE A 178 -3.91 4.73 0.44
N GLN A 179 -3.01 5.71 0.40
CA GLN A 179 -1.86 5.81 1.30
C GLN A 179 -2.26 5.97 2.76
N ASP A 180 -3.28 6.78 3.02
CA ASP A 180 -3.75 7.03 4.39
C ASP A 180 -4.70 5.90 4.87
N GLY A 181 -5.37 5.17 3.99
CA GLY A 181 -6.34 4.13 4.36
C GLY A 181 -5.83 2.69 4.30
N VAL A 182 -4.80 2.40 3.49
CA VAL A 182 -4.40 1.03 3.15
C VAL A 182 -2.95 0.75 3.52
N ALA A 183 -2.71 -0.30 4.30
CA ALA A 183 -1.39 -0.84 4.58
C ALA A 183 -0.71 -1.23 3.26
N GLY A 184 0.46 -0.62 3.00
CA GLY A 184 1.18 -0.76 1.73
C GLY A 184 0.71 0.16 0.61
N GLY A 185 -0.26 1.04 0.85
CA GLY A 185 -0.73 2.03 -0.14
C GLY A 185 0.35 2.99 -0.63
N SER A 186 1.43 3.20 0.13
CA SER A 186 2.61 3.99 -0.26
C SER A 186 3.40 3.42 -1.44
N MET A 187 3.20 2.14 -1.77
CA MET A 187 3.80 1.50 -2.94
C MET A 187 2.90 1.56 -4.19
N PHE A 188 1.66 2.00 -4.05
CA PHE A 188 0.71 2.03 -5.16
C PHE A 188 0.80 3.36 -5.92
N ARG A 189 1.15 3.28 -7.20
CA ARG A 189 1.05 4.39 -8.14
C ARG A 189 -0.19 4.21 -9.02
N ALA A 190 -1.18 5.07 -8.85
CA ALA A 190 -2.37 5.03 -9.69
C ALA A 190 -2.05 5.63 -11.06
N ASP A 191 -2.17 4.81 -12.10
CA ASP A 191 -1.99 5.23 -13.50
C ASP A 191 -3.33 5.26 -14.25
N ALA A 192 -4.34 4.53 -13.77
CA ALA A 192 -5.69 4.61 -14.29
C ALA A 192 -6.75 4.52 -13.19
N ALA A 193 -7.91 5.12 -13.44
CA ALA A 193 -9.10 5.02 -12.59
C ALA A 193 -10.37 4.96 -13.42
N LEU A 194 -11.29 4.05 -13.09
CA LEU A 194 -12.67 4.11 -13.52
C LEU A 194 -13.52 4.66 -12.37
N VAL A 195 -14.24 5.75 -12.63
CA VAL A 195 -15.21 6.31 -11.68
C VAL A 195 -16.61 6.05 -12.20
N VAL A 196 -17.47 5.44 -11.39
CA VAL A 196 -18.88 5.21 -11.71
C VAL A 196 -19.76 5.64 -10.54
N THR A 197 -20.73 6.52 -10.80
CA THR A 197 -21.64 7.08 -9.80
C THR A 197 -23.08 6.72 -10.15
N TRP A 198 -23.76 6.01 -9.25
CA TRP A 198 -25.21 5.81 -9.31
C TRP A 198 -25.85 6.94 -8.52
N HIS A 199 -26.46 7.89 -9.21
CA HIS A 199 -27.04 9.08 -8.61
C HIS A 199 -28.57 9.01 -8.62
N ASN A 200 -29.15 9.13 -7.43
CA ASN A 200 -30.59 9.10 -7.18
C ASN A 200 -31.30 7.89 -7.80
N THR A 201 -30.69 6.71 -7.72
CA THR A 201 -31.35 5.46 -8.16
C THR A 201 -32.39 5.04 -7.13
N ALA A 202 -33.46 4.39 -7.57
CA ALA A 202 -34.50 3.86 -6.71
C ALA A 202 -34.58 2.35 -6.87
N SER A 203 -35.18 1.67 -5.89
CA SER A 203 -35.50 0.25 -6.03
C SER A 203 -36.48 0.05 -7.20
N ALA A 204 -36.35 -1.06 -7.94
CA ALA A 204 -37.27 -1.38 -9.05
C ALA A 204 -38.74 -1.55 -8.59
N ILE A 205 -38.94 -1.82 -7.30
CA ILE A 205 -40.24 -1.95 -6.64
C ILE A 205 -40.70 -0.65 -5.95
N ALA A 206 -39.89 0.42 -5.98
CA ALA A 206 -40.24 1.70 -5.38
C ALA A 206 -41.38 2.38 -6.16
N GLY A 207 -42.40 2.83 -5.45
CA GLY A 207 -43.46 3.66 -6.00
C GLY A 207 -43.08 5.14 -6.01
N ARG A 208 -43.93 5.97 -6.62
CA ARG A 208 -43.73 7.43 -6.67
C ARG A 208 -43.67 8.06 -5.27
N SER A 209 -44.48 7.60 -4.32
CA SER A 209 -44.46 8.04 -2.93
C SER A 209 -43.11 7.78 -2.25
N ASP A 210 -42.49 6.63 -2.54
CA ASP A 210 -41.20 6.23 -1.96
C ASP A 210 -40.09 7.14 -2.50
N ILE A 211 -40.14 7.44 -3.80
CA ILE A 211 -39.20 8.34 -4.49
C ILE A 211 -39.36 9.79 -4.01
N ASP A 212 -40.60 10.28 -3.89
CA ASP A 212 -40.91 11.63 -3.41
C ASP A 212 -40.54 11.79 -1.92
N ALA A 213 -40.62 10.73 -1.12
CA ALA A 213 -40.10 10.67 0.25
C ALA A 213 -38.57 10.59 0.34
N GLY A 214 -37.87 10.59 -0.80
CA GLY A 214 -36.41 10.62 -0.86
C GLY A 214 -35.74 9.26 -0.65
N GLN A 215 -36.46 8.13 -0.77
CA GLN A 215 -35.91 6.77 -0.66
C GLN A 215 -35.10 6.37 -1.92
N SER A 216 -34.10 7.18 -2.23
CA SER A 216 -33.16 6.97 -3.32
C SER A 216 -31.76 6.64 -2.78
N ALA A 217 -30.95 6.00 -3.60
CA ALA A 217 -29.57 5.67 -3.32
C ALA A 217 -28.64 6.57 -4.13
N THR A 218 -27.54 6.99 -3.52
CA THR A 218 -26.44 7.68 -4.18
C THR A 218 -25.12 7.13 -3.64
N TYR A 219 -24.36 6.52 -4.54
CA TYR A 219 -23.12 5.82 -4.23
C TYR A 219 -22.21 5.77 -5.46
N GLN A 220 -20.93 5.51 -5.22
CA GLN A 220 -19.88 5.60 -6.22
C GLN A 220 -18.85 4.48 -6.04
N ALA A 221 -18.36 3.95 -7.15
CA ALA A 221 -17.20 3.08 -7.21
C ALA A 221 -16.07 3.80 -7.93
N ILE A 222 -14.87 3.73 -7.35
CA ILE A 222 -13.63 4.20 -7.95
C ILE A 222 -12.70 3.00 -7.99
N TRP A 223 -12.45 2.47 -9.18
CA TRP A 223 -11.55 1.34 -9.39
C TRP A 223 -10.24 1.86 -9.94
N LEU A 224 -9.12 1.54 -9.31
CA LEU A 224 -7.79 2.10 -9.56
C LEU A 224 -6.82 0.98 -9.94
N THR A 225 -5.91 1.26 -10.85
CA THR A 225 -4.82 0.32 -11.20
C THR A 225 -3.51 1.04 -11.53
N ASP A 226 -2.39 0.31 -11.42
CA ASP A 226 -1.06 0.73 -11.78
C ASP A 226 -0.71 0.34 -13.24
N GLN A 227 0.22 1.06 -13.85
CA GLN A 227 0.64 0.80 -15.24
C GLN A 227 1.07 -0.66 -15.50
N PRO A 228 1.79 -1.34 -14.59
CA PRO A 228 2.12 -2.76 -14.77
C PRO A 228 0.92 -3.72 -14.72
N GLY A 229 -0.26 -3.28 -14.28
CA GLY A 229 -1.43 -4.14 -14.07
C GLY A 229 -1.18 -5.19 -12.99
N ARG A 230 -0.50 -4.82 -11.90
CA ARG A 230 -0.15 -5.71 -10.78
C ARG A 230 -0.96 -5.40 -9.53
N LEU A 231 -1.19 -4.11 -9.27
CA LEU A 231 -1.92 -3.64 -8.10
C LEU A 231 -3.24 -3.02 -8.54
N SER A 232 -4.27 -3.26 -7.73
CA SER A 232 -5.62 -2.81 -8.04
C SER A 232 -6.36 -2.55 -6.73
N TYR A 233 -7.03 -1.40 -6.67
CA TYR A 233 -7.77 -0.98 -5.49
C TYR A 233 -9.15 -0.48 -5.87
N VAL A 234 -10.13 -0.71 -5.00
CA VAL A 234 -11.49 -0.17 -5.15
C VAL A 234 -11.83 0.67 -3.94
N ILE A 235 -12.28 1.90 -4.19
CA ILE A 235 -12.87 2.79 -3.20
C ILE A 235 -14.38 2.84 -3.46
N LEU A 236 -15.17 2.53 -2.44
CA LEU A 236 -16.61 2.63 -2.46
C LEU A 236 -17.03 3.80 -1.57
N ASN A 237 -17.75 4.77 -2.14
CA ASN A 237 -18.32 5.90 -1.41
C ASN A 237 -19.84 5.80 -1.39
N TYR A 238 -20.44 5.80 -0.21
CA TYR A 238 -21.89 5.79 0.01
C TYR A 238 -22.30 7.13 0.62
N ASP A 239 -23.04 7.95 -0.13
CA ASP A 239 -23.61 9.18 0.41
C ASP A 239 -24.93 8.89 1.12
N ARG A 240 -25.81 8.15 0.45
CA ARG A 240 -27.10 7.71 1.01
C ARG A 240 -27.56 6.41 0.38
N LEU A 241 -28.20 5.58 1.18
CA LEU A 241 -28.89 4.37 0.74
C LEU A 241 -30.32 4.46 1.27
N GLY A 242 -31.29 4.62 0.38
CA GLY A 242 -32.67 4.94 0.75
C GLY A 242 -33.58 3.73 0.97
N PHE A 243 -33.23 2.57 0.43
CA PHE A 243 -34.04 1.34 0.48
C PHE A 243 -33.19 0.13 0.89
N ASP A 244 -33.77 -0.84 1.58
CA ASP A 244 -33.18 -2.15 1.86
C ASP A 244 -34.18 -3.12 1.27
N ALA A 245 -33.80 -3.98 0.33
CA ALA A 245 -34.78 -4.89 -0.26
C ALA A 245 -35.28 -5.98 0.71
N GLN A 246 -34.80 -6.01 1.97
CA GLN A 246 -35.34 -6.83 3.07
C GLN A 246 -36.43 -6.15 3.91
N ASP A 247 -36.97 -4.99 3.49
CA ASP A 247 -38.03 -4.32 4.24
C ASP A 247 -39.37 -5.09 4.19
N VAL A 248 -39.53 -6.04 5.11
CA VAL A 248 -40.74 -6.85 5.34
C VAL A 248 -41.87 -6.02 5.97
N ARG A 249 -41.64 -4.75 6.35
CA ARG A 249 -42.57 -3.97 7.19
C ARG A 249 -43.61 -3.12 6.46
N ALA A 250 -43.89 -3.37 5.17
CA ALA A 250 -45.09 -2.78 4.59
C ALA A 250 -45.66 -3.46 3.34
N ASN A 251 -44.92 -4.25 2.57
CA ASN A 251 -45.46 -4.87 1.35
C ASN A 251 -44.66 -6.12 0.99
N SER A 252 -45.34 -7.14 0.45
CA SER A 252 -44.81 -8.41 -0.07
C SER A 252 -43.85 -8.26 -1.27
N ARG A 253 -42.86 -7.36 -1.18
CA ARG A 253 -41.93 -7.03 -2.26
C ARG A 253 -40.64 -7.82 -2.04
N LEU A 254 -40.34 -8.74 -2.98
CA LEU A 254 -39.20 -9.65 -2.93
C LEU A 254 -37.96 -9.01 -3.58
N GLY A 255 -36.81 -9.09 -2.92
CA GLY A 255 -35.50 -8.68 -3.43
C GLY A 255 -34.47 -8.63 -2.30
N ARG A 256 -33.17 -8.68 -2.58
CA ARG A 256 -32.12 -8.53 -1.55
C ARG A 256 -31.05 -7.60 -2.10
N CYS A 257 -30.77 -6.55 -1.34
CA CYS A 257 -29.67 -5.64 -1.63
C CYS A 257 -28.41 -6.14 -0.94
N ARG A 258 -27.28 -6.12 -1.66
CA ARG A 258 -25.98 -6.51 -1.11
C ARG A 258 -24.88 -5.69 -1.75
N ALA A 259 -23.89 -5.28 -0.98
CA ALA A 259 -22.63 -4.75 -1.45
C ALA A 259 -21.55 -5.84 -1.32
N LEU A 260 -20.94 -6.24 -2.44
CA LEU A 260 -19.98 -7.33 -2.49
C LEU A 260 -19.05 -7.26 -3.69
N PHE A 261 -18.01 -8.07 -3.64
CA PHE A 261 -17.16 -8.45 -4.74
C PHE A 261 -17.34 -9.95 -5.01
N ASN A 262 -17.47 -10.31 -6.28
CA ASN A 262 -17.56 -11.71 -6.70
C ASN A 262 -16.48 -11.99 -7.75
N GLY A 263 -15.63 -12.99 -7.49
CA GLY A 263 -14.57 -13.38 -8.44
C GLY A 263 -15.08 -14.13 -9.66
N GLY A 264 -16.35 -14.57 -9.63
CA GLY A 264 -16.97 -15.38 -10.67
C GLY A 264 -16.43 -16.81 -10.69
N ASN A 265 -17.11 -17.71 -11.39
CA ASN A 265 -16.77 -19.14 -11.49
C ASN A 265 -16.46 -19.80 -10.12
N HIS A 266 -17.16 -19.41 -9.06
CA HIS A 266 -16.96 -19.85 -7.67
C HIS A 266 -15.57 -19.53 -7.09
N THR A 267 -14.82 -18.59 -7.67
CA THR A 267 -13.47 -18.18 -7.23
C THR A 267 -13.46 -17.57 -5.82
N GLY A 268 -14.52 -16.85 -5.44
CA GLY A 268 -14.66 -16.27 -4.11
C GLY A 268 -15.65 -15.12 -4.05
N ILE A 269 -16.14 -14.85 -2.84
CA ILE A 269 -17.07 -13.74 -2.58
C ILE A 269 -16.64 -13.00 -1.31
N VAL A 270 -16.60 -11.66 -1.39
CA VAL A 270 -16.27 -10.79 -0.27
C VAL A 270 -17.36 -9.74 -0.11
N GLU A 271 -18.01 -9.70 1.05
CA GLU A 271 -18.99 -8.67 1.36
C GLU A 271 -18.24 -7.39 1.79
N VAL A 272 -18.79 -6.23 1.44
CA VAL A 272 -18.18 -4.93 1.81
C VAL A 272 -18.11 -4.76 3.33
N ASP A 273 -19.13 -5.23 4.05
CA ASP A 273 -19.17 -5.28 5.51
C ASP A 273 -19.80 -6.63 5.91
N PRO A 274 -19.08 -7.59 6.52
CA PRO A 274 -19.67 -8.90 6.85
C PRO A 274 -20.48 -8.89 8.17
N THR A 275 -20.66 -7.72 8.81
CA THR A 275 -21.28 -7.63 10.14
C THR A 275 -22.78 -7.91 10.11
N GLN A 276 -23.31 -8.42 11.23
CA GLN A 276 -24.74 -8.72 11.37
C GLN A 276 -25.65 -7.50 11.10
N PRO A 277 -25.33 -6.27 11.56
CA PRO A 277 -26.12 -5.09 11.21
C PRO A 277 -26.24 -4.86 9.70
N TYR A 278 -25.16 -5.05 8.94
CA TYR A 278 -25.20 -4.96 7.48
C TYR A 278 -26.06 -6.08 6.87
N LYS A 279 -25.93 -7.32 7.37
CA LYS A 279 -26.75 -8.45 6.88
C LYS A 279 -28.25 -8.20 7.04
N ASN A 280 -28.65 -7.43 8.06
CA ASN A 280 -30.03 -7.02 8.31
C ASN A 280 -30.44 -5.77 7.52
N SER A 281 -29.53 -4.80 7.33
CA SER A 281 -29.79 -3.53 6.66
C SER A 281 -28.53 -3.01 5.96
N PRO A 282 -28.36 -3.31 4.66
CA PRO A 282 -27.29 -2.77 3.84
C PRO A 282 -27.15 -1.24 3.85
N LYS A 283 -28.22 -0.48 4.14
CA LYS A 283 -28.17 0.99 4.30
C LYS A 283 -27.12 1.48 5.29
N ILE A 284 -26.73 0.67 6.27
CA ILE A 284 -25.75 1.02 7.29
C ILE A 284 -24.39 1.44 6.69
N LEU A 285 -24.09 1.01 5.46
CA LEU A 285 -22.88 1.38 4.73
C LEU A 285 -22.75 2.90 4.52
N ALA A 286 -23.85 3.66 4.41
CA ALA A 286 -23.77 5.13 4.31
C ALA A 286 -23.50 5.81 5.67
N GLN A 287 -23.70 5.09 6.78
CA GLN A 287 -23.57 5.62 8.15
C GLN A 287 -22.23 5.27 8.80
N ARG A 288 -21.52 4.26 8.28
CA ARG A 288 -20.24 3.76 8.78
C ARG A 288 -19.14 3.95 7.75
N SER A 289 -17.89 3.73 8.13
CA SER A 289 -16.75 3.78 7.22
C SER A 289 -15.67 2.81 7.66
N GLY A 290 -14.90 2.30 6.69
CA GLY A 290 -13.63 1.64 6.93
C GLY A 290 -12.45 2.60 7.14
N VAL A 291 -12.61 3.91 6.90
CA VAL A 291 -11.58 4.94 7.13
C VAL A 291 -12.22 6.14 7.84
N PRO A 292 -12.67 5.95 9.10
CA PRO A 292 -13.51 6.91 9.81
C PRO A 292 -12.81 8.23 10.13
N ASP A 293 -11.49 8.26 10.13
CA ASP A 293 -10.66 9.46 10.22
C ASP A 293 -10.71 10.35 8.97
N VAL A 294 -11.12 9.79 7.83
CA VAL A 294 -11.26 10.52 6.57
C VAL A 294 -12.69 11.00 6.37
N VAL A 295 -13.66 10.08 6.26
CA VAL A 295 -15.06 10.42 5.97
C VAL A 295 -16.00 9.24 6.27
N ARG A 296 -17.26 9.51 6.59
CA ARG A 296 -18.31 8.47 6.68
C ARG A 296 -18.57 7.84 5.30
N GLY A 297 -19.06 6.62 5.24
CA GLY A 297 -19.52 5.98 4.00
C GLY A 297 -18.42 5.54 3.04
N ARG A 298 -17.14 5.62 3.42
CA ARG A 298 -16.02 5.22 2.56
C ARG A 298 -15.46 3.87 2.98
N TYR A 299 -15.23 3.00 2.00
CA TYR A 299 -14.62 1.68 2.17
C TYR A 299 -13.56 1.48 1.10
N MET A 300 -12.45 0.85 1.45
CA MET A 300 -11.32 0.61 0.55
C MET A 300 -11.00 -0.87 0.52
N PHE A 301 -10.63 -1.38 -0.65
CA PHE A 301 -10.29 -2.78 -0.85
C PHE A 301 -9.09 -2.88 -1.78
N ARG A 302 -8.17 -3.78 -1.47
CA ARG A 302 -7.24 -4.31 -2.47
C ARG A 302 -7.95 -5.45 -3.20
N VAL A 303 -7.92 -5.46 -4.53
CA VAL A 303 -8.77 -6.37 -5.32
C VAL A 303 -8.02 -7.18 -6.39
N ASP A 304 -6.71 -7.01 -6.50
CA ASP A 304 -5.86 -7.60 -7.55
C ASP A 304 -5.86 -9.12 -7.58
N ASP A 305 -5.43 -9.81 -6.52
CA ASP A 305 -5.32 -11.28 -6.47
C ASP A 305 -6.52 -11.94 -5.79
N ILE A 306 -6.81 -11.51 -4.57
CA ILE A 306 -8.00 -11.79 -3.79
C ILE A 306 -8.47 -10.47 -3.21
N VAL A 307 -9.78 -10.34 -3.02
CA VAL A 307 -10.31 -9.12 -2.41
C VAL A 307 -10.01 -9.12 -0.92
N ARG A 308 -9.29 -8.08 -0.46
CA ARG A 308 -8.94 -7.88 0.94
C ARG A 308 -9.49 -6.52 1.40
N PRO A 309 -10.35 -6.50 2.42
CA PRO A 309 -10.78 -5.26 3.05
C PRO A 309 -9.57 -4.49 3.58
N ALA A 310 -9.52 -3.20 3.31
CA ALA A 310 -8.55 -2.28 3.86
C ALA A 310 -9.24 -1.24 4.76
N GLY A 311 -8.45 -0.40 5.41
CA GLY A 311 -8.95 0.47 6.47
C GLY A 311 -9.07 -0.28 7.79
N CYS A 312 -10.10 0.03 8.57
CA CYS A 312 -10.33 -0.52 9.89
C CYS A 312 -11.76 -1.02 10.08
N SER A 313 -11.91 -2.04 10.93
CA SER A 313 -13.21 -2.58 11.32
C SER A 313 -13.16 -3.15 12.74
N ASN A 314 -14.00 -2.66 13.65
CA ASN A 314 -14.03 -3.12 15.05
C ASN A 314 -14.82 -4.42 15.29
N LYS A 315 -15.34 -5.07 14.24
CA LYS A 315 -16.42 -6.08 14.43
C LYS A 315 -16.21 -7.39 13.68
N THR A 316 -15.04 -7.58 13.06
CA THR A 316 -14.81 -8.67 12.10
C THR A 316 -13.55 -9.48 12.39
N GLY A 317 -13.08 -9.49 13.65
CA GLY A 317 -11.94 -10.32 14.06
C GLY A 317 -12.13 -11.76 13.61
N GLY A 318 -11.30 -12.21 12.66
CA GLY A 318 -11.29 -13.57 12.12
C GLY A 318 -12.18 -13.86 10.90
N THR A 319 -12.93 -12.89 10.36
CA THR A 319 -13.71 -13.13 9.11
C THR A 319 -12.84 -13.02 7.85
N TYR A 320 -11.98 -12.02 7.82
CA TYR A 320 -10.98 -11.80 6.78
C TYR A 320 -9.60 -11.68 7.43
N PRO A 321 -8.53 -12.16 6.78
CA PRO A 321 -7.18 -11.91 7.24
C PRO A 321 -6.94 -10.40 7.32
N MET A 322 -6.22 -9.93 8.34
CA MET A 322 -5.75 -8.56 8.37
C MET A 322 -4.82 -8.28 7.17
N MET A 323 -4.80 -7.03 6.73
CA MET A 323 -3.92 -6.58 5.65
C MET A 323 -2.58 -6.16 6.26
N ILE A 324 -1.49 -6.81 5.83
CA ILE A 324 -0.13 -6.57 6.32
C ILE A 324 0.77 -6.23 5.14
N TYR A 325 1.60 -5.21 5.31
CA TYR A 325 2.58 -4.83 4.31
C TYR A 325 3.91 -4.34 4.91
N PRO A 326 5.07 -4.82 4.44
CA PRO A 326 5.23 -6.00 3.59
C PRO A 326 4.70 -7.27 4.26
N ASN A 327 4.18 -8.20 3.45
CA ASN A 327 3.79 -9.54 3.91
C ASN A 327 4.91 -10.58 3.72
N ILE A 328 6.04 -10.19 3.11
CA ILE A 328 7.28 -10.98 3.02
C ILE A 328 8.38 -10.14 3.68
N VAL A 329 8.99 -10.67 4.73
CA VAL A 329 9.91 -9.93 5.61
C VAL A 329 11.18 -10.73 5.85
N ASN A 330 12.29 -10.06 6.11
CA ASN A 330 13.50 -10.78 6.47
C ASN A 330 13.42 -11.37 7.89
N MET A 331 14.09 -12.50 8.08
CA MET A 331 14.22 -13.21 9.36
C MET A 331 15.10 -12.48 10.38
N LEU A 332 15.93 -11.54 9.93
CA LEU A 332 16.79 -10.72 10.79
C LEU A 332 16.02 -9.62 11.53
N GLY A 333 14.70 -9.52 11.33
CA GLY A 333 13.88 -8.50 11.94
C GLY A 333 14.37 -7.10 11.57
N GLU A 334 14.22 -6.15 12.48
CA GLU A 334 14.74 -4.78 12.31
C GLU A 334 14.13 -4.03 11.12
N MET A 335 12.98 -4.51 10.65
CA MET A 335 12.11 -3.82 9.71
C MET A 335 10.73 -3.63 10.34
N SER A 336 9.97 -2.70 9.77
CA SER A 336 8.62 -2.41 10.21
C SER A 336 7.59 -2.91 9.20
N VAL A 337 6.46 -3.39 9.71
CA VAL A 337 5.28 -3.73 8.90
C VAL A 337 4.11 -2.82 9.25
N ASP A 338 3.36 -2.41 8.24
CA ASP A 338 2.11 -1.67 8.38
C ASP A 338 0.93 -2.65 8.38
N VAL A 339 -0.04 -2.42 9.26
CA VAL A 339 -1.17 -3.31 9.51
C VAL A 339 -2.48 -2.52 9.45
N ASN A 340 -3.44 -3.02 8.66
CA ASN A 340 -4.86 -2.66 8.74
C ASN A 340 -5.63 -3.77 9.45
N ALA A 341 -6.33 -3.43 10.54
CA ALA A 341 -7.08 -4.40 11.33
C ALA A 341 -8.32 -3.74 11.99
N MET A 342 -8.32 -3.62 13.31
CA MET A 342 -9.33 -2.86 14.05
C MET A 342 -9.09 -1.35 13.94
N CYS A 343 -10.12 -0.56 14.23
CA CYS A 343 -9.99 0.89 14.31
C CYS A 343 -9.17 1.26 15.55
N LEU A 344 -8.11 2.02 15.32
CA LEU A 344 -7.05 2.27 16.28
C LEU A 344 -7.33 3.55 17.07
N ASP A 345 -7.01 3.51 18.35
CA ASP A 345 -7.06 4.65 19.25
C ASP A 345 -5.66 4.98 19.77
N ARG A 346 -5.22 6.23 19.55
CA ARG A 346 -3.90 6.72 19.97
C ARG A 346 -3.66 6.67 21.49
N SER A 347 -4.70 6.60 22.31
CA SER A 347 -4.55 6.43 23.76
C SER A 347 -4.26 4.98 24.20
N GLN A 348 -4.40 4.01 23.29
CA GLN A 348 -4.16 2.59 23.58
C GLN A 348 -2.85 2.12 22.95
N THR A 349 -2.21 1.15 23.57
CA THR A 349 -1.05 0.46 23.00
C THR A 349 -1.50 -0.83 22.33
N TYR A 350 -0.94 -1.11 21.15
CA TYR A 350 -1.23 -2.30 20.37
C TYR A 350 0.04 -3.12 20.17
N ILE A 351 -0.15 -4.43 20.07
CA ILE A 351 0.92 -5.39 19.85
C ILE A 351 0.56 -6.32 18.70
N LEU A 352 1.60 -6.80 18.01
CA LEU A 352 1.50 -7.86 17.03
C LEU A 352 2.26 -9.07 17.56
N MET A 353 1.53 -10.11 17.96
CA MET A 353 2.10 -11.36 18.45
C MET A 353 2.36 -12.30 17.28
N ILE A 354 3.54 -12.92 17.24
CA ILE A 354 3.99 -13.85 16.21
C ILE A 354 4.01 -15.25 16.82
N GLU A 355 3.22 -16.18 16.27
CA GLU A 355 3.06 -17.55 16.78
C GLU A 355 2.80 -17.63 18.30
N GLU A 356 2.12 -16.63 18.88
CA GLU A 356 1.83 -16.54 20.33
C GLU A 356 3.07 -16.54 21.24
N ARG A 357 4.26 -16.23 20.68
CA ARG A 357 5.53 -16.24 21.42
C ARG A 357 6.20 -14.88 21.42
N GLU A 358 6.55 -14.39 20.24
CA GLU A 358 7.31 -13.15 20.06
C GLU A 358 6.34 -11.98 19.88
N VAL A 359 6.69 -10.82 20.43
CA VAL A 359 5.81 -9.64 20.41
C VAL A 359 6.51 -8.46 19.75
N ALA A 360 5.89 -7.94 18.69
CA ALA A 360 6.30 -6.70 18.04
C ALA A 360 5.51 -5.51 18.61
N THR A 361 6.23 -4.44 18.95
CA THR A 361 5.63 -3.18 19.41
C THR A 361 5.11 -2.38 18.23
N CYS A 362 3.91 -1.79 18.36
CA CYS A 362 3.26 -1.06 17.27
C CYS A 362 3.01 0.40 17.62
N ASN A 363 3.31 1.29 16.68
CA ASN A 363 3.02 2.72 16.72
C ASN A 363 1.81 3.02 15.83
N ILE A 364 0.86 3.82 16.31
CA ILE A 364 -0.35 4.14 15.56
C ILE A 364 -0.07 5.33 14.65
N LEU A 365 -0.23 5.13 13.33
CA LEU A 365 -0.06 6.22 12.36
C LEU A 365 -1.36 7.04 12.27
N ASN A 366 -2.49 6.36 12.09
CA ASN A 366 -3.82 6.94 12.06
C ASN A 366 -4.87 5.93 12.56
N ALA A 367 -6.16 6.22 12.39
CA ALA A 367 -7.22 5.34 12.87
C ALA A 367 -7.29 3.98 12.16
N ALA A 368 -6.61 3.83 11.01
CA ALA A 368 -6.64 2.63 10.17
C ALA A 368 -5.33 1.85 10.11
N ILE A 369 -4.18 2.50 10.34
CA ILE A 369 -2.86 1.90 10.11
C ILE A 369 -2.01 1.97 11.39
N ALA A 370 -1.52 0.80 11.81
CA ALA A 370 -0.48 0.66 12.83
C ALA A 370 0.82 0.18 12.17
N ARG A 371 1.97 0.71 12.62
CA ARG A 371 3.30 0.29 12.22
C ARG A 371 3.97 -0.51 13.33
N CYS A 372 4.22 -1.79 13.08
CA CYS A 372 4.82 -2.71 14.05
C CYS A 372 6.28 -2.99 13.73
N ASN A 373 7.17 -2.89 14.73
CA ASN A 373 8.60 -3.17 14.59
C ASN A 373 8.86 -4.65 14.88
N LEU A 374 9.26 -5.41 13.85
CA LEU A 374 9.43 -6.85 13.98
C LEU A 374 10.72 -7.21 14.74
N PRO A 375 10.66 -8.15 15.70
CA PRO A 375 11.84 -8.73 16.32
C PRO A 375 12.57 -9.67 15.36
N LYS A 376 13.76 -10.12 15.75
CA LYS A 376 14.51 -11.18 15.07
C LYS A 376 13.78 -12.51 15.22
N ILE A 377 13.49 -13.17 14.11
CA ILE A 377 12.85 -14.50 14.07
C ILE A 377 13.78 -15.43 13.30
N TYR A 378 14.53 -16.29 13.99
CA TYR A 378 15.52 -17.18 13.37
C TYR A 378 14.92 -18.42 12.69
N ASP A 379 13.66 -18.34 12.28
CA ASP A 379 12.93 -19.39 11.58
C ASP A 379 12.27 -18.82 10.33
N TRP A 380 12.36 -19.55 9.23
CA TRP A 380 11.83 -19.15 7.93
C TRP A 380 10.51 -19.86 7.67
N GLY A 381 9.61 -19.21 6.96
CA GLY A 381 8.29 -19.75 6.65
C GLY A 381 7.14 -18.82 6.99
N THR A 382 5.93 -19.29 6.74
CA THR A 382 4.71 -18.55 7.04
C THR A 382 4.42 -18.60 8.52
N LYS A 383 4.31 -17.43 9.14
CA LYS A 383 4.00 -17.27 10.56
C LYS A 383 2.63 -16.62 10.69
N THR A 384 1.80 -17.21 11.54
CA THR A 384 0.51 -16.61 11.93
C THR A 384 0.77 -15.50 12.92
N VAL A 385 0.15 -14.35 12.69
CA VAL A 385 0.26 -13.19 13.57
C VAL A 385 -1.09 -12.74 14.09
N TYR A 386 -1.09 -12.23 15.31
CA TYR A 386 -2.27 -11.81 16.05
C TYR A 386 -2.12 -10.35 16.48
N PHE A 387 -3.03 -9.50 16.03
CA PHE A 387 -3.01 -8.06 16.34
C PHE A 387 -4.12 -7.72 17.33
N GLN A 388 -3.74 -7.12 18.46
CA GLN A 388 -4.65 -6.80 19.56
C GLN A 388 -4.13 -5.65 20.45
N PRO A 389 -5.02 -5.00 21.23
CA PRO A 389 -4.61 -4.09 22.29
C PRO A 389 -3.78 -4.82 23.36
N GLN A 390 -2.76 -4.15 23.90
CA GLN A 390 -1.88 -4.74 24.93
C GLN A 390 -2.60 -4.95 26.26
N THR A 391 -3.58 -4.10 26.58
CA THR A 391 -4.36 -4.13 27.83
C THR A 391 -5.46 -5.19 27.84
N GLY A 392 -5.58 -6.01 26.79
CA GLY A 392 -6.53 -7.11 26.68
C GLY A 392 -6.15 -8.30 27.56
N PHE A 393 -6.37 -8.18 28.87
CA PHE A 393 -6.38 -9.32 29.79
C PHE A 393 -7.57 -10.24 29.48
N ALA A 394 -7.30 -11.55 29.44
CA ALA A 394 -8.26 -12.66 29.48
C ALA A 394 -9.22 -12.83 28.28
N ASN A 395 -8.84 -13.74 27.37
CA ASN A 395 -9.71 -14.71 26.69
C ASN A 395 -10.93 -14.30 25.83
N ASP A 396 -11.24 -13.03 25.53
CA ASP A 396 -12.44 -12.74 24.70
C ASP A 396 -12.35 -11.66 23.61
N ASP A 397 -11.27 -10.88 23.53
CA ASP A 397 -11.07 -10.02 22.35
C ASP A 397 -10.43 -10.83 21.24
N LYS A 398 -11.24 -11.24 20.25
CA LYS A 398 -10.77 -11.96 19.05
C LYS A 398 -9.68 -11.14 18.37
N ALA A 399 -8.43 -11.51 18.59
CA ALA A 399 -7.30 -10.93 17.89
C ALA A 399 -7.56 -11.01 16.38
N PHE A 400 -7.20 -9.95 15.67
CA PHE A 400 -7.19 -10.04 14.21
C PHE A 400 -6.06 -11.00 13.83
N VAL A 401 -6.32 -11.86 12.84
CA VAL A 401 -5.36 -12.88 12.41
C VAL A 401 -4.84 -12.51 11.04
N GLY A 402 -3.54 -12.67 10.84
CA GLY A 402 -2.86 -12.45 9.56
C GLY A 402 -1.69 -13.39 9.39
N TYR A 403 -1.01 -13.27 8.25
CA TYR A 403 0.11 -14.13 7.90
C TYR A 403 1.27 -13.28 7.37
N ILE A 404 2.46 -13.56 7.87
CA ILE A 404 3.71 -12.97 7.40
C ILE A 404 4.65 -14.10 6.98
N TYR A 405 5.28 -13.97 5.82
CA TYR A 405 6.27 -14.92 5.33
C TYR A 405 7.68 -14.43 5.65
N PHE A 406 8.35 -15.08 6.61
CA PHE A 406 9.72 -14.77 7.00
C PHE A 406 10.70 -15.49 6.06
N VAL A 407 11.63 -14.73 5.49
CA VAL A 407 12.61 -15.23 4.53
C VAL A 407 14.04 -14.89 4.94
N PRO A 408 15.05 -15.65 4.49
CA PRO A 408 16.45 -15.23 4.58
C PRO A 408 16.67 -13.89 3.86
N PRO A 409 17.64 -13.05 4.30
CA PRO A 409 17.87 -11.72 3.72
C PRO A 409 18.16 -11.71 2.21
N THR A 410 18.66 -12.82 1.67
CA THR A 410 18.91 -12.99 0.23
C THR A 410 17.63 -13.06 -0.61
N LEU A 411 16.50 -13.45 0.00
CA LEU A 411 15.20 -13.59 -0.66
C LEU A 411 14.24 -12.45 -0.33
N ASP A 412 14.62 -11.53 0.57
CA ASP A 412 13.82 -10.36 0.91
C ASP A 412 13.66 -9.45 -0.33
N PRO A 413 12.42 -9.20 -0.81
CA PRO A 413 12.17 -8.32 -1.95
C PRO A 413 12.35 -6.84 -1.62
N GLN A 414 12.36 -6.46 -0.35
CA GLN A 414 12.56 -5.08 0.12
C GLN A 414 13.97 -4.82 0.63
N ARG A 415 14.91 -5.75 0.44
CA ARG A 415 16.30 -5.59 0.88
C ARG A 415 16.97 -4.35 0.31
N LEU A 416 18.02 -3.89 1.00
CA LEU A 416 18.97 -2.95 0.44
C LEU A 416 19.72 -3.63 -0.71
N ASP A 417 19.66 -3.05 -1.91
CA ASP A 417 20.39 -3.57 -3.06
C ASP A 417 21.85 -3.10 -3.01
N ILE A 418 22.76 -4.03 -3.26
CA ILE A 418 24.21 -3.86 -3.15
C ILE A 418 24.94 -4.33 -4.42
N GLY A 419 24.19 -4.44 -5.52
CA GLY A 419 24.68 -4.92 -6.80
C GLY A 419 25.00 -6.41 -6.79
N ASN A 420 26.07 -6.79 -7.48
CA ASN A 420 26.43 -8.20 -7.66
C ASN A 420 27.01 -8.79 -6.36
N LEU A 421 26.25 -9.69 -5.73
CA LEU A 421 26.63 -10.35 -4.49
C LEU A 421 27.99 -11.07 -4.57
N TYR A 422 28.33 -11.68 -5.71
CA TYR A 422 29.56 -12.45 -5.86
C TYR A 422 30.83 -11.60 -5.75
N GLU A 423 30.74 -10.30 -6.05
CA GLU A 423 31.91 -9.41 -5.95
C GLU A 423 32.34 -9.20 -4.51
N TRP A 424 31.41 -9.23 -3.56
CA TRP A 424 31.66 -9.08 -2.12
C TRP A 424 32.42 -10.26 -1.49
N TYR A 425 32.58 -11.36 -2.22
CA TYR A 425 33.29 -12.56 -1.77
C TYR A 425 34.64 -12.76 -2.46
N LYS A 426 35.02 -11.90 -3.41
CA LYS A 426 36.32 -11.97 -4.08
C LYS A 426 37.42 -11.41 -3.16
N ASN A 427 38.54 -12.12 -3.09
CA ASN A 427 39.74 -11.67 -2.39
C ASN A 427 40.95 -11.71 -3.33
N PRO A 428 41.60 -10.57 -3.64
CA PRO A 428 41.21 -9.23 -3.25
C PRO A 428 39.91 -8.78 -3.94
N MET A 429 39.20 -7.83 -3.32
CA MET A 429 38.03 -7.19 -3.92
C MET A 429 38.38 -6.61 -5.30
N THR A 430 37.51 -6.80 -6.29
CA THR A 430 37.74 -6.32 -7.67
C THR A 430 37.52 -4.82 -7.82
N SER A 431 36.70 -4.23 -6.96
CA SER A 431 36.42 -2.79 -6.89
C SER A 431 36.34 -2.35 -5.43
N SER A 432 36.83 -1.15 -5.14
CA SER A 432 36.59 -0.46 -3.86
C SER A 432 35.34 0.43 -3.90
N LEU A 433 34.78 0.63 -5.09
CA LEU A 433 33.56 1.40 -5.33
C LEU A 433 32.42 0.42 -5.62
N MET A 434 31.44 0.36 -4.73
CA MET A 434 30.33 -0.58 -4.82
C MET A 434 29.00 0.18 -4.93
N PRO A 435 28.10 -0.21 -5.85
CA PRO A 435 26.81 0.44 -5.98
C PRO A 435 25.88 0.01 -4.84
N ILE A 436 25.02 0.93 -4.39
CA ILE A 436 23.85 0.60 -3.59
C ILE A 436 22.61 1.31 -4.10
N SER A 437 21.45 0.69 -3.92
CA SER A 437 20.19 1.33 -4.22
C SER A 437 19.10 0.98 -3.23
N TRP A 438 18.19 1.93 -3.01
CA TRP A 438 17.01 1.75 -2.17
C TRP A 438 15.87 2.62 -2.69
N TYR A 439 14.64 2.34 -2.25
CA TYR A 439 13.51 3.22 -2.50
C TYR A 439 13.29 4.17 -1.31
N PRO A 440 13.41 5.49 -1.50
CA PRO A 440 13.23 6.47 -0.42
C PRO A 440 11.93 6.37 0.37
N ARG A 441 10.83 5.91 -0.26
CA ARG A 441 9.53 5.67 0.41
C ARG A 441 9.59 4.65 1.57
N ASN A 442 10.64 3.83 1.66
CA ASN A 442 10.79 2.84 2.72
C ASN A 442 11.26 3.46 4.05
N PHE A 443 11.60 4.75 4.06
CA PHE A 443 12.11 5.43 5.26
C PHE A 443 11.21 6.61 5.63
N THR A 444 10.72 6.61 6.86
CA THR A 444 9.94 7.71 7.43
C THR A 444 10.66 8.31 8.63
N ASN A 445 10.54 9.61 8.82
CA ASN A 445 11.12 10.31 9.94
C ASN A 445 10.39 9.95 11.26
N PRO A 446 11.05 9.26 12.20
CA PRO A 446 10.42 8.83 13.46
C PRO A 446 10.01 10.00 14.36
N GLU A 447 10.71 11.13 14.30
CA GLU A 447 10.45 12.30 15.16
C GLU A 447 9.10 12.95 14.86
N LEU A 448 8.67 12.92 13.59
CA LEU A 448 7.39 13.50 13.16
C LEU A 448 6.17 12.75 13.73
N PHE A 449 6.32 11.47 14.07
CA PHE A 449 5.25 10.71 14.71
C PHE A 449 5.08 11.08 16.19
N ASN A 450 6.13 11.58 16.85
CA ASN A 450 6.12 11.93 18.27
C ASN A 450 5.67 13.38 18.54
N THR A 451 5.80 14.29 17.58
CA THR A 451 5.72 15.75 17.82
C THR A 451 4.35 16.40 17.53
N LEU A 452 3.34 15.68 17.03
CA LEU A 452 2.07 16.30 16.63
C LEU A 452 0.86 15.72 17.38
N ASN A 453 0.63 16.29 18.57
CA ASN A 453 -0.66 16.26 19.26
C ASN A 453 -1.67 17.13 18.50
N GLN A 454 -2.35 16.55 17.49
CA GLN A 454 -3.77 16.79 17.14
C GLN A 454 -4.10 16.43 15.66
N MET A 455 -3.12 16.39 14.76
CA MET A 455 -3.33 15.97 13.36
C MET A 455 -2.06 15.30 12.81
N GLY A 456 -1.64 14.17 13.38
CA GLY A 456 -0.34 13.55 13.06
C GLY A 456 -0.04 13.49 11.55
N PRO A 457 1.25 13.48 11.16
CA PRO A 457 1.65 13.62 9.76
C PRO A 457 0.92 12.59 8.89
N ARG A 458 0.29 13.04 7.80
CA ARG A 458 -0.33 12.11 6.84
C ARG A 458 0.78 11.30 6.19
N ILE A 459 0.52 10.02 5.94
CA ILE A 459 1.47 9.15 5.22
C ILE A 459 1.71 9.72 3.81
N SER A 460 0.72 10.45 3.28
CA SER A 460 0.82 11.16 2.02
C SER A 460 1.74 12.38 1.99
N ASP A 461 2.28 12.88 3.11
CA ASP A 461 3.15 14.07 3.14
C ASP A 461 4.60 13.75 2.77
N ASP A 462 5.19 14.51 1.83
CA ASP A 462 6.60 14.37 1.41
C ASP A 462 7.59 14.70 2.53
N ALA A 463 7.22 15.58 3.47
CA ALA A 463 8.09 15.91 4.60
C ALA A 463 8.38 14.68 5.48
N LEU A 464 7.47 13.71 5.51
CA LEU A 464 7.61 12.47 6.27
C LEU A 464 8.82 11.64 5.82
N TYR A 465 9.17 11.69 4.54
CA TYR A 465 10.23 10.89 3.95
C TYR A 465 11.60 11.61 3.99
N GLY A 466 11.63 12.87 4.43
CA GLY A 466 12.86 13.63 4.62
C GLY A 466 13.59 13.19 5.90
N VAL A 467 14.57 12.30 5.74
CA VAL A 467 15.34 11.75 6.88
C VAL A 467 16.81 11.52 6.49
N GLN A 468 17.72 11.69 7.45
CA GLN A 468 19.12 11.30 7.28
C GLN A 468 19.29 9.81 7.57
N LEU A 469 19.97 9.11 6.67
CA LEU A 469 20.19 7.68 6.73
C LEU A 469 21.67 7.39 6.97
N GLY A 470 21.95 6.46 7.88
CA GLY A 470 23.29 5.92 8.11
C GLY A 470 23.39 4.54 7.46
N LEU A 471 24.50 4.31 6.76
CA LEU A 471 24.85 2.99 6.26
C LEU A 471 25.80 2.30 7.24
N TYR A 472 25.29 1.31 7.94
CA TYR A 472 25.98 0.59 8.99
C TYR A 472 26.45 -0.79 8.50
N VAL A 473 27.62 -1.22 8.97
CA VAL A 473 28.09 -2.61 8.84
C VAL A 473 27.73 -3.35 10.11
N ILE A 474 26.92 -4.40 9.97
CA ILE A 474 26.57 -5.29 11.07
C ILE A 474 27.36 -6.58 10.91
N GLY A 475 28.23 -6.87 11.88
CA GLY A 475 28.96 -8.12 11.98
C GLY A 475 28.09 -9.23 12.55
N TYR A 476 28.21 -10.42 11.97
CA TYR A 476 27.60 -11.65 12.49
C TYR A 476 28.69 -12.60 12.97
N ARG A 477 28.52 -13.14 14.17
CA ARG A 477 29.29 -14.28 14.66
C ARG A 477 28.41 -15.15 15.55
N GLU A 478 28.83 -16.38 15.73
CA GLU A 478 28.19 -17.32 16.66
C GLU A 478 29.20 -17.69 17.74
N TYR A 479 28.74 -17.82 18.98
CA TYR A 479 29.53 -18.39 20.05
C TYR A 479 28.76 -19.51 20.73
N LYS A 480 29.50 -20.50 21.23
CA LYS A 480 28.90 -21.60 22.00
C LYS A 480 28.46 -21.06 23.36
N ASP A 481 27.17 -21.15 23.63
CA ASP A 481 26.62 -20.83 24.94
C ASP A 481 26.41 -22.15 25.70
N ASP A 482 27.27 -22.40 26.69
CA ASP A 482 27.31 -23.64 27.46
C ASP A 482 26.08 -23.81 28.38
N GLU A 483 25.39 -22.72 28.74
CA GLU A 483 24.19 -22.77 29.58
C GLU A 483 23.00 -23.33 28.79
N ILE A 484 22.80 -22.84 27.57
CA ILE A 484 21.71 -23.29 26.68
C ILE A 484 22.12 -24.46 25.78
N LYS A 485 23.39 -24.87 25.80
CA LYS A 485 24.00 -25.91 24.94
C LYS A 485 23.71 -25.70 23.46
N LYS A 486 23.68 -24.45 23.02
CA LYS A 486 23.40 -24.03 21.63
C LYS A 486 24.34 -22.90 21.22
N PHE A 487 24.53 -22.74 19.92
CA PHE A 487 25.18 -21.55 19.38
C PHE A 487 24.23 -20.36 19.51
N ARG A 488 24.73 -19.26 20.07
CA ARG A 488 23.99 -18.01 20.15
C ARG A 488 24.46 -17.08 19.04
N PRO A 489 23.56 -16.60 18.16
CA PRO A 489 23.91 -15.59 17.18
C PRO A 489 24.16 -14.25 17.87
N GLU A 490 25.28 -13.60 17.54
CA GLU A 490 25.63 -12.26 17.96
C GLU A 490 25.69 -11.34 16.74
N HIS A 491 24.90 -10.27 16.79
CA HIS A 491 24.90 -9.20 15.80
C HIS A 491 25.42 -7.93 16.44
N ARG A 492 26.47 -7.34 15.86
CA ARG A 492 27.09 -6.11 16.40
C ARG A 492 27.31 -5.09 15.30
N THR A 493 26.93 -3.84 15.56
CA THR A 493 27.31 -2.71 14.70
C THR A 493 28.81 -2.48 14.80
N LEU A 494 29.54 -2.65 13.69
CA LEU A 494 31.00 -2.52 13.67
C LEU A 494 31.44 -1.09 13.29
N ALA A 495 30.76 -0.52 12.29
CA ALA A 495 31.10 0.78 11.72
C ALA A 495 29.91 1.40 10.97
N ARG A 496 29.94 2.73 10.79
CA ARG A 496 29.13 3.46 9.80
C ARG A 496 30.04 3.90 8.65
N LEU A 497 29.71 3.49 7.43
CA LEU A 497 30.50 3.82 6.25
C LEU A 497 30.21 5.22 5.72
N ALA A 498 28.93 5.57 5.64
CA ALA A 498 28.48 6.81 5.03
C ALA A 498 27.15 7.27 5.63
N THR A 499 26.86 8.55 5.43
CA THR A 499 25.56 9.17 5.72
C THR A 499 24.96 9.69 4.42
N TYR A 500 23.68 9.44 4.21
CA TYR A 500 22.92 9.88 3.04
C TYR A 500 21.73 10.72 3.46
N THR A 501 21.35 11.67 2.58
CA THR A 501 20.06 12.36 2.71
C THR A 501 19.04 11.61 1.87
N ASN A 502 17.96 11.15 2.49
CA ASN A 502 16.88 10.48 1.78
C ASN A 502 16.14 11.48 0.89
N ARG A 503 16.09 11.24 -0.42
CA ARG A 503 15.42 12.14 -1.36
C ARG A 503 13.91 12.00 -1.21
N ASN A 504 13.26 13.03 -0.68
CA ASN A 504 11.84 13.03 -0.37
C ASN A 504 10.94 13.65 -1.45
N GLY A 505 11.49 13.98 -2.62
CA GLY A 505 10.70 14.46 -3.76
C GLY A 505 9.77 13.38 -4.30
N PHE A 506 8.63 13.79 -4.86
CA PHE A 506 7.59 12.89 -5.37
C PHE A 506 8.12 11.81 -6.33
N ASP A 507 9.04 12.16 -7.25
CA ASP A 507 9.60 11.21 -8.23
C ASP A 507 10.37 10.06 -7.57
N TYR A 508 11.04 10.34 -6.45
CA TYR A 508 11.81 9.35 -5.69
C TYR A 508 10.94 8.45 -4.82
N ARG A 509 9.62 8.68 -4.77
CA ARG A 509 8.69 7.66 -4.27
C ARG A 509 8.65 6.44 -5.20
N TRP A 510 8.84 6.64 -6.50
CA TRP A 510 8.66 5.59 -7.52
C TRP A 510 9.98 5.13 -8.15
N ARG A 511 11.04 5.93 -8.04
CA ARG A 511 12.38 5.61 -8.53
C ARG A 511 13.32 5.29 -7.38
N PRO A 512 14.22 4.31 -7.55
CA PRO A 512 15.25 4.07 -6.55
C PRO A 512 16.21 5.26 -6.48
N GLN A 513 16.73 5.54 -5.28
CA GLN A 513 17.91 6.35 -5.08
C GLN A 513 19.12 5.43 -5.19
N GLU A 514 20.03 5.79 -6.10
CA GLU A 514 21.26 5.05 -6.38
C GLU A 514 22.45 5.86 -5.91
N GLU A 515 23.35 5.22 -5.15
CA GLU A 515 24.57 5.82 -4.64
C GLU A 515 25.74 4.85 -4.80
N VAL A 516 26.98 5.34 -4.67
CA VAL A 516 28.19 4.53 -4.72
C VAL A 516 28.96 4.68 -3.42
N ILE A 517 29.26 3.56 -2.77
CA ILE A 517 30.04 3.53 -1.53
C ILE A 517 31.52 3.33 -1.86
N ASN A 518 32.38 4.09 -1.20
CA ASN A 518 33.81 3.84 -1.17
C ASN A 518 34.19 3.00 0.06
N LEU A 519 34.57 1.74 -0.14
CA LEU A 519 34.93 0.80 0.92
C LEU A 519 36.25 1.15 1.62
N ASN A 520 37.07 2.03 1.03
CA ASN A 520 38.31 2.50 1.65
C ASN A 520 38.09 3.67 2.61
N GLN A 521 36.84 4.03 2.89
CA GLN A 521 36.49 5.09 3.83
C GLN A 521 35.48 4.56 4.85
N VAL A 522 35.77 4.83 6.13
CA VAL A 522 34.84 4.56 7.22
C VAL A 522 34.60 5.88 7.93
N GLN A 523 33.34 6.33 7.93
CA GLN A 523 32.95 7.58 8.55
C GLN A 523 33.07 7.52 10.08
N GLN A 524 32.66 6.40 10.69
CA GLN A 524 32.70 6.22 12.14
C GLN A 524 32.89 4.74 12.50
N TRP A 525 33.78 4.47 13.45
CA TRP A 525 33.97 3.15 14.05
C TRP A 525 33.20 3.05 15.36
N TYR A 526 32.58 1.89 15.60
CA TYR A 526 31.95 1.53 16.88
C TYR A 526 32.74 0.44 17.63
N MET A 527 33.93 0.11 17.10
CA MET A 527 34.91 -0.76 17.73
C MET A 527 36.10 0.09 18.18
N THR A 528 36.66 -0.26 19.33
CA THR A 528 37.93 0.32 19.80
C THR A 528 39.09 -0.13 18.90
N ASP A 529 40.22 0.59 18.96
CA ASP A 529 41.41 0.23 18.18
C ASP A 529 41.89 -1.20 18.47
N TRP A 530 41.82 -1.61 19.73
CA TRP A 530 42.17 -2.98 20.13
C TRP A 530 41.22 -4.02 19.54
N GLU A 531 39.90 -3.78 19.58
CA GLU A 531 38.92 -4.71 19.00
C GLU A 531 39.06 -4.80 17.48
N ARG A 532 39.41 -3.70 16.80
CA ARG A 532 39.66 -3.71 15.35
C ARG A 532 40.83 -4.63 14.98
N TRP A 533 41.86 -4.69 15.83
CA TRP A 533 43.02 -5.54 15.60
C TRP A 533 42.79 -7.00 15.98
N ASN A 534 42.12 -7.25 17.12
CA ASN A 534 42.05 -8.56 17.75
C ASN A 534 40.69 -9.26 17.63
N THR A 535 39.64 -8.56 17.24
CA THR A 535 38.27 -9.11 17.25
C THR A 535 37.59 -9.01 15.89
N LEU A 536 37.89 -7.97 15.09
CA LEU A 536 37.23 -7.73 13.81
C LEU A 536 37.33 -8.93 12.85
N TYR A 537 38.46 -9.65 12.85
CA TYR A 537 38.66 -10.82 12.00
C TYR A 537 37.74 -12.01 12.34
N THR A 538 37.17 -12.04 13.56
CA THR A 538 36.22 -13.08 13.98
C THR A 538 34.85 -12.91 13.31
N TYR A 539 34.55 -11.71 12.77
CA TYR A 539 33.33 -11.46 12.01
C TYR A 539 33.58 -11.77 10.52
N ARG A 540 33.40 -13.05 10.13
CA ARG A 540 33.58 -13.50 8.73
C ARG A 540 32.54 -12.92 7.77
N VAL A 541 31.29 -12.93 8.23
CA VAL A 541 30.11 -12.53 7.46
C VAL A 541 29.39 -11.44 8.22
N GLY A 542 28.74 -10.55 7.48
CA GLY A 542 27.87 -9.53 8.03
C GLY A 542 26.88 -9.09 6.97
N TYR A 543 26.27 -7.94 7.18
CA TYR A 543 25.38 -7.32 6.22
C TYR A 543 25.39 -5.80 6.42
N PHE A 544 24.92 -5.09 5.41
CA PHE A 544 24.64 -3.67 5.57
C PHE A 544 23.24 -3.47 6.14
N LYS A 545 23.13 -2.45 6.98
CA LYS A 545 21.86 -1.89 7.41
C LYS A 545 21.83 -0.41 7.06
N LEU A 546 20.85 -0.02 6.25
CA LEU A 546 20.53 1.38 5.99
C LEU A 546 19.36 1.77 6.90
N ALA A 547 19.58 2.71 7.82
CA ALA A 547 18.57 3.09 8.79
C ALA A 547 18.62 4.59 9.12
N PRO A 548 17.52 5.20 9.58
CA PRO A 548 17.51 6.58 10.08
C PRO A 548 18.52 6.79 11.22
N ILE A 549 19.24 7.91 11.18
CA ILE A 549 20.21 8.29 12.22
C ILE A 549 19.47 8.97 13.38
N ARG A 550 19.71 8.51 14.61
CA ARG A 550 19.27 9.23 15.82
C ARG A 550 20.24 10.39 16.09
N PRO A 551 19.76 11.58 16.52
CA PRO A 551 20.62 12.73 16.84
C PRO A 551 21.76 12.44 17.84
N ASN A 552 21.61 11.41 18.68
CA ASN A 552 22.57 11.02 19.72
C ASN A 552 23.13 9.59 19.55
N ASP A 553 23.23 9.07 18.32
CA ASP A 553 23.77 7.73 18.04
C ASP A 553 25.31 7.67 18.18
N LEU A 554 25.80 7.81 19.41
CA LEU A 554 27.23 7.75 19.72
C LEU A 554 27.78 6.31 19.75
N ASN A 555 26.97 5.35 20.18
CA ASN A 555 27.42 3.99 20.49
C ASN A 555 26.97 2.93 19.45
N GLY A 556 26.03 3.22 18.54
CA GLY A 556 25.61 2.29 17.49
C GLY A 556 24.88 1.04 17.99
N THR A 557 24.46 1.01 19.26
CA THR A 557 23.90 -0.18 19.91
C THR A 557 22.41 -0.40 19.64
N GLU A 558 21.64 0.66 19.37
CA GLU A 558 20.20 0.60 19.10
C GLU A 558 19.86 1.33 17.80
N LEU A 559 20.10 0.66 16.69
CA LEU A 559 19.75 1.18 15.38
C LEU A 559 18.24 1.08 15.15
N LEU A 560 17.65 2.14 14.58
CA LEU A 560 16.25 2.16 14.17
C LEU A 560 15.96 1.11 13.09
N SER A 561 14.67 0.80 12.91
CA SER A 561 14.22 -0.07 11.82
C SER A 561 14.66 0.48 10.47
N GLY A 562 15.05 -0.40 9.55
CA GLY A 562 15.59 -0.01 8.25
C GLY A 562 15.64 -1.16 7.26
N LEU A 563 16.42 -0.97 6.19
CA LEU A 563 16.62 -2.00 5.17
C LEU A 563 17.93 -2.73 5.41
N VAL A 564 17.91 -4.04 5.24
CA VAL A 564 19.08 -4.92 5.40
C VAL A 564 19.47 -5.47 4.03
N SER A 565 20.78 -5.60 3.77
CA SER A 565 21.29 -6.21 2.53
C SER A 565 21.33 -7.74 2.63
N ALA A 566 21.60 -8.39 1.49
CA ALA A 566 22.09 -9.75 1.51
C ALA A 566 23.40 -9.85 2.34
N PRO A 567 23.70 -11.02 2.95
CA PRO A 567 24.92 -11.20 3.70
C PRO A 567 26.15 -11.06 2.80
N ILE A 568 27.20 -10.42 3.30
CA ILE A 568 28.46 -10.19 2.60
C ILE A 568 29.63 -10.67 3.44
N SER A 569 30.75 -10.98 2.79
CA SER A 569 32.00 -11.17 3.54
C SER A 569 32.51 -9.83 4.05
N LEU A 570 33.06 -9.82 5.26
CA LEU A 570 33.65 -8.63 5.89
C LEU A 570 35.18 -8.60 5.81
N HIS A 571 35.80 -9.51 5.06
CA HIS A 571 37.27 -9.58 4.93
C HIS A 571 37.88 -8.28 4.38
N TRP A 572 37.12 -7.49 3.62
CA TRP A 572 37.56 -6.20 3.12
C TRP A 572 37.70 -5.14 4.23
N LEU A 573 37.09 -5.32 5.41
CA LEU A 573 37.33 -4.45 6.57
C LEU A 573 38.63 -4.79 7.30
N TRP A 574 39.16 -6.01 7.10
CA TRP A 574 40.38 -6.47 7.74
C TRP A 574 41.57 -5.79 7.07
N SER A 575 42.24 -4.89 7.79
CA SER A 575 43.36 -4.10 7.27
C SER A 575 44.56 -4.16 8.20
N PRO A 576 45.79 -4.24 7.65
CA PRO A 576 47.02 -3.99 8.41
C PRO A 576 47.06 -2.55 8.94
N GLU A 577 47.77 -2.30 10.04
CA GLU A 577 47.85 -0.97 10.68
C GLU A 577 48.34 0.16 9.76
N ASP A 578 49.16 -0.16 8.76
CA ASP A 578 49.78 0.81 7.84
C ASP A 578 48.85 1.26 6.70
N ASN A 579 47.76 0.53 6.41
CA ASN A 579 46.85 0.82 5.29
C ASN A 579 45.51 1.43 5.75
N ARG A 580 45.57 2.34 6.73
CA ARG A 580 44.36 3.00 7.25
C ARG A 580 43.56 3.64 6.12
N PHE A 581 42.25 3.36 6.14
CA PHE A 581 41.21 3.92 5.27
C PHE A 581 41.51 5.38 4.87
N GLY A 582 41.79 5.62 3.59
CA GLY A 582 42.27 6.93 3.11
C GLY A 582 42.89 6.95 1.71
N GLN A 583 43.31 5.79 1.17
CA GLN A 583 43.84 5.69 -0.20
C GLN A 583 42.76 5.20 -1.18
N SER A 584 42.63 5.86 -2.34
CA SER A 584 41.71 5.44 -3.42
C SER A 584 42.29 4.31 -4.30
N THR A 585 43.61 4.15 -4.30
CA THR A 585 44.34 3.22 -5.17
C THR A 585 45.49 2.59 -4.40
N PHE A 586 45.50 1.26 -4.30
CA PHE A 586 46.60 0.49 -3.72
C PHE A 586 47.58 0.04 -4.81
N SER A 587 48.88 0.17 -4.53
CA SER A 587 49.97 -0.46 -5.28
C SER A 587 49.85 -1.99 -5.27
N GLN A 588 50.53 -2.66 -6.20
CA GLN A 588 50.51 -4.13 -6.25
C GLN A 588 51.05 -4.75 -4.95
N GLN A 589 52.11 -4.17 -4.39
CA GLN A 589 52.71 -4.63 -3.14
C GLN A 589 51.76 -4.52 -1.94
N GLU A 590 51.00 -3.42 -1.83
CA GLU A 590 50.00 -3.24 -0.77
C GLU A 590 48.82 -4.23 -0.91
N ARG A 591 48.44 -4.58 -2.15
CA ARG A 591 47.41 -5.60 -2.41
C ARG A 591 47.89 -6.98 -1.99
N ASP A 592 49.15 -7.31 -2.27
CA ASP A 592 49.75 -8.58 -1.89
C ASP A 592 49.85 -8.69 -0.36
N GLN A 593 50.32 -7.63 0.32
CA GLN A 593 50.36 -7.55 1.79
C GLN A 593 48.98 -7.73 2.41
N ARG A 594 47.94 -7.10 1.85
CA ARG A 594 46.56 -7.27 2.33
C ARG A 594 46.06 -8.69 2.14
N THR A 595 46.37 -9.30 0.99
CA THR A 595 46.00 -10.69 0.70
C THR A 595 46.66 -11.65 1.71
N GLU A 596 47.96 -11.45 1.99
CA GLU A 596 48.69 -12.21 2.99
C GLU A 596 48.13 -11.99 4.40
N PHE A 597 47.81 -10.74 4.76
CA PHE A 597 47.19 -10.42 6.05
C PHE A 597 45.84 -11.11 6.25
N VAL A 598 44.96 -11.04 5.25
CA VAL A 598 43.66 -11.73 5.27
C VAL A 598 43.87 -13.23 5.35
N SER A 599 44.83 -13.80 4.62
CA SER A 599 45.16 -15.22 4.69
C SER A 599 45.60 -15.63 6.10
N ARG A 600 46.50 -14.87 6.72
CA ARG A 600 46.99 -15.11 8.09
C ARG A 600 45.84 -15.02 9.10
N LYS A 601 45.04 -13.96 9.06
CA LYS A 601 43.89 -13.78 9.96
C LYS A 601 42.80 -14.84 9.76
N SER A 602 42.60 -15.30 8.53
CA SER A 602 41.70 -16.43 8.24
C SER A 602 42.21 -17.73 8.89
N MET A 603 43.53 -17.96 8.89
CA MET A 603 44.13 -19.12 9.56
C MET A 603 44.04 -19.04 11.08
N GLU A 604 44.30 -17.86 11.67
CA GLU A 604 44.09 -17.61 13.11
C GLU A 604 42.64 -17.90 13.50
N MET A 605 41.67 -17.36 12.75
CA MET A 605 40.25 -17.62 12.98
C MET A 605 39.89 -19.10 12.91
N CYS A 606 40.42 -19.85 11.93
CA CYS A 606 40.17 -21.29 11.82
C CYS A 606 40.78 -22.11 12.96
N HIS A 607 41.80 -21.58 13.64
CA HIS A 607 42.37 -22.22 14.84
C HIS A 607 41.55 -21.86 16.09
N ASP A 608 40.98 -20.66 16.14
CA ASP A 608 40.15 -20.19 17.25
C ASP A 608 38.74 -20.81 17.25
N TRP A 609 38.20 -21.19 16.08
CA TRP A 609 36.91 -21.86 15.90
C TRP A 609 37.02 -23.38 16.09
#